data_AF-A0A430AFA6-F1
#
_entry.id   AF-A0A430AFA6-F1
#
_cell.length_a   1.000
_cell.length_b   1.000
_cell.length_c   1.000
_cell.angle_alpha   90.00
_cell.angle_beta   90.00
_cell.angle_gamma   90.00
#
_symmetry.space_group_name_H-M   'P 1'
#
loop_
_entity.id
_entity.type
_entity.pdbx_description
1 polymer ?
#
loop_
_entity_poly.entity_id
_entity_poly.type
_entity_poly.pdbx_seq_one_letter_code
_entity_poly.pdbx_strand_id
1 'polypeptide(L)'
;MMTVLVGCSGQREKDSLKKQLSSTEMTSLTIEKHENSLLSPYTDEQIEYASVWLSLGVNQQIDELNVLRIPAGTLINPNDTSSAVYPVNTIQLCGSRLIDASVTYSRNNDGTITVYNVPQRWEANLPEGLDKNYMKQYTQSLIDNGQIKRVEMGAPENIIKLINIQIIH
;
A
#
# COMPACT_ATOMS: atom_id res chain seq x y z
N MET A 1 -31.40 66.44 9.52
CA MET A 1 -31.14 65.23 10.35
C MET A 1 -31.41 64.03 9.49
N MET A 2 -30.39 63.26 9.12
CA MET A 2 -30.56 61.98 8.42
C MET A 2 -29.44 61.05 8.87
N THR A 3 -29.77 60.21 9.86
CA THR A 3 -28.87 59.19 10.40
C THR A 3 -28.93 57.98 9.49
N VAL A 4 -27.81 57.61 8.88
CA VAL A 4 -27.68 56.35 8.12
C VAL A 4 -27.21 55.27 9.09
N LEU A 5 -28.05 54.28 9.34
CA LEU A 5 -27.68 53.02 9.99
C LEU A 5 -26.82 52.18 9.02
N VAL A 6 -25.53 52.05 9.30
CA VAL A 6 -24.67 51.05 8.66
C VAL A 6 -24.82 49.75 9.44
N GLY A 7 -25.52 48.78 8.85
CA GLY A 7 -25.75 47.46 9.42
C GLY A 7 -24.50 46.57 9.38
N CYS A 8 -24.24 45.91 10.51
CA CYS A 8 -23.22 44.87 10.69
C CYS A 8 -23.45 43.67 9.74
N SER A 9 -22.73 43.62 8.62
CA SER A 9 -22.67 42.45 7.73
C SER A 9 -21.39 41.61 7.92
N GLY A 10 -20.27 42.20 8.36
CA GLY A 10 -18.96 41.53 8.41
C GLY A 10 -18.69 40.56 9.57
N GLN A 11 -19.50 40.57 10.64
CA GLN A 11 -19.31 39.66 11.80
C GLN A 11 -19.99 38.30 11.61
N ARG A 12 -21.15 38.25 10.95
CA ARG A 12 -21.89 36.98 10.72
C ARG A 12 -21.14 36.01 9.81
N GLU A 13 -20.40 36.53 8.84
CA GLU A 13 -19.63 35.71 7.89
C GLU A 13 -18.39 35.07 8.55
N LYS A 14 -17.69 35.81 9.41
CA LYS A 14 -16.54 35.30 10.18
C LYS A 14 -16.93 34.26 11.23
N ASP A 15 -18.08 34.43 11.87
CA ASP A 15 -18.61 33.45 12.83
C ASP A 15 -19.11 32.17 12.14
N SER A 16 -19.68 32.29 10.95
CA SER A 16 -20.07 31.14 10.13
C SER A 16 -18.86 30.32 9.66
N LEU A 17 -17.79 30.99 9.22
CA LEU A 17 -16.55 30.33 8.80
C LEU A 17 -15.83 29.63 9.97
N LYS A 18 -15.75 30.26 11.15
CA LYS A 18 -15.20 29.63 12.36
C LYS A 18 -16.00 28.41 12.81
N LYS A 19 -17.33 28.49 12.74
CA LYS A 19 -18.22 27.38 13.09
C LYS A 19 -18.07 26.20 12.12
N GLN A 20 -17.88 26.47 10.83
CA GLN A 20 -17.63 25.42 9.84
C GLN A 20 -16.26 24.77 10.00
N LEU A 21 -15.18 25.54 10.21
CA LEU A 21 -13.85 24.96 10.49
C LEU A 21 -13.87 24.08 11.74
N SER A 22 -14.49 24.56 12.84
CA SER A 22 -14.60 23.81 14.08
C SER A 22 -15.45 22.53 13.94
N SER A 23 -16.52 22.57 13.13
CA SER A 23 -17.35 21.38 12.86
C SER A 23 -16.62 20.36 12.01
N THR A 24 -15.84 20.79 11.01
CA THR A 24 -15.06 19.91 10.13
C THR A 24 -13.93 19.23 10.87
N GLU A 25 -13.17 19.97 11.69
CA GLU A 25 -12.11 19.40 12.53
C GLU A 25 -12.66 18.39 13.53
N MET A 26 -13.77 18.73 14.21
CA MET A 26 -14.40 17.82 15.18
C MET A 26 -14.94 16.56 14.50
N THR A 27 -15.50 16.68 13.30
CA THR A 27 -15.99 15.55 12.52
C THR A 27 -14.84 14.65 12.04
N SER A 28 -13.74 15.23 11.54
CA SER A 28 -12.52 14.51 11.16
C SER A 28 -11.92 13.73 12.33
N LEU A 29 -11.78 14.37 13.50
CA LEU A 29 -11.26 13.73 14.71
C LEU A 29 -12.17 12.60 15.21
N THR A 30 -13.48 12.73 15.03
CA THR A 30 -14.44 11.69 15.44
C THR A 30 -14.40 10.50 14.48
N ILE A 31 -14.24 10.75 13.17
CA ILE A 31 -14.05 9.71 12.15
C ILE A 31 -12.73 8.99 12.39
N GLU A 32 -11.60 9.69 12.49
CA GLU A 32 -10.29 9.10 12.77
C GLU A 32 -10.31 8.24 14.04
N LYS A 33 -10.93 8.73 15.12
CA LYS A 33 -11.05 7.96 16.37
C LYS A 33 -11.92 6.70 16.21
N HIS A 34 -12.97 6.77 15.40
CA HIS A 34 -13.86 5.64 15.15
C HIS A 34 -13.22 4.62 14.19
N GLU A 35 -12.52 5.06 13.15
CA GLU A 35 -11.76 4.20 12.25
C GLU A 35 -10.64 3.48 12.98
N ASN A 36 -9.91 4.20 13.83
CA ASN A 36 -8.84 3.64 14.64
C ASN A 36 -9.36 2.65 15.69
N SER A 37 -10.59 2.81 16.19
CA SER A 37 -11.19 1.84 17.11
C SER A 37 -11.58 0.54 16.43
N LEU A 38 -12.05 0.58 15.18
CA LEU A 38 -12.42 -0.61 14.40
C LEU A 38 -11.20 -1.46 14.01
N LEU A 39 -10.06 -0.83 13.75
CA LEU A 39 -8.83 -1.52 13.36
C LEU A 39 -7.94 -1.92 14.56
N SER A 40 -8.20 -1.37 15.75
CA SER A 40 -7.43 -1.66 16.98
C SER A 40 -7.24 -3.14 17.34
N PRO A 41 -8.13 -4.09 16.96
CA PRO A 41 -7.89 -5.51 17.24
C PRO A 41 -6.86 -6.19 16.33
N TYR A 42 -6.47 -5.55 15.22
CA TYR A 42 -5.57 -6.12 14.21
C TYR A 42 -4.16 -5.57 14.35
N THR A 43 -3.17 -6.33 13.88
CA THR A 43 -1.78 -5.88 13.91
C THR A 43 -1.50 -4.86 12.81
N ASP A 44 -0.49 -4.01 13.02
CA ASP A 44 -0.02 -3.06 12.01
C ASP A 44 0.34 -3.76 10.69
N GLU A 45 0.91 -4.96 10.76
CA GLU A 45 1.24 -5.76 9.57
C GLU A 45 -0.02 -6.21 8.82
N GLN A 46 -1.04 -6.71 9.53
CA GLN A 46 -2.31 -7.11 8.89
C GLN A 46 -2.97 -5.92 8.19
N ILE A 47 -3.00 -4.77 8.85
CA ILE A 47 -3.54 -3.53 8.29
C ILE A 47 -2.72 -3.10 7.07
N GLU A 48 -1.39 -3.10 7.17
CA GLU A 48 -0.50 -2.73 6.06
C GLU A 48 -0.72 -3.63 4.84
N TYR A 49 -0.73 -4.95 5.00
CA TYR A 49 -0.92 -5.88 3.87
C TYR A 49 -2.25 -5.64 3.15
N ALA A 50 -3.31 -5.41 3.91
CA ALA A 50 -4.62 -5.08 3.37
C ALA A 50 -4.62 -3.71 2.65
N SER A 51 -4.03 -2.67 3.25
CA SER A 51 -3.98 -1.32 2.66
C SER A 51 -3.14 -1.28 1.38
N VAL A 52 -2.03 -2.01 1.35
CA VAL A 52 -1.20 -2.15 0.15
C VAL A 52 -1.97 -2.86 -0.96
N TRP A 53 -2.64 -3.98 -0.67
CA TRP A 53 -3.45 -4.68 -1.66
C TRP A 53 -4.62 -3.83 -2.16
N LEU A 54 -5.31 -3.12 -1.28
CA LEU A 54 -6.40 -2.22 -1.66
C LEU A 54 -5.93 -1.10 -2.58
N SER A 55 -4.70 -0.60 -2.36
CA SER A 55 -4.12 0.50 -3.14
C SER A 55 -3.54 0.04 -4.48
N LEU A 56 -2.94 -1.16 -4.55
CA LEU A 56 -2.09 -1.58 -5.67
C LEU A 56 -2.50 -2.90 -6.32
N GLY A 57 -3.31 -3.71 -5.65
CA GLY A 57 -3.83 -4.97 -6.18
C GLY A 57 -4.75 -4.71 -7.37
N VAL A 58 -4.42 -5.31 -8.52
CA VAL A 58 -5.19 -5.10 -9.75
C VAL A 58 -6.57 -5.78 -9.70
N ASN A 59 -6.71 -6.85 -8.92
CA ASN A 59 -7.97 -7.51 -8.66
C ASN A 59 -8.35 -7.41 -7.17
N GLN A 60 -9.48 -6.75 -6.89
CA GLN A 60 -10.01 -6.63 -5.54
C GLN A 60 -10.97 -7.78 -5.17
N GLN A 61 -11.36 -8.61 -6.14
CA GLN A 61 -12.23 -9.77 -5.95
C GLN A 61 -11.39 -11.05 -5.83
N ILE A 62 -10.71 -11.19 -4.70
CA ILE A 62 -9.86 -12.34 -4.38
C ILE A 62 -10.47 -13.18 -3.27
N ASP A 63 -10.24 -14.49 -3.34
CA ASP A 63 -10.72 -15.44 -2.31
C ASP A 63 -9.77 -15.51 -1.11
N GLU A 64 -8.47 -15.26 -1.35
CA GLU A 64 -7.40 -15.26 -0.35
C GLU A 64 -6.39 -14.16 -0.66
N LEU A 65 -5.84 -13.54 0.40
CA LEU A 65 -4.69 -12.64 0.31
C LEU A 65 -3.47 -13.35 0.93
N ASN A 66 -2.66 -13.97 0.08
CA ASN A 66 -1.45 -14.67 0.50
C ASN A 66 -0.31 -13.68 0.72
N VAL A 67 0.34 -13.76 1.89
CA VAL A 67 1.43 -12.87 2.31
C VAL A 67 2.71 -13.67 2.50
N LEU A 68 3.69 -13.43 1.64
CA LEU A 68 5.02 -14.01 1.75
C LEU A 68 6.01 -12.96 2.25
N ARG A 69 6.67 -13.24 3.38
CA ARG A 69 7.81 -12.44 3.86
C ARG A 69 9.10 -13.00 3.29
N ILE A 70 9.87 -12.14 2.63
CA ILE A 70 11.09 -12.47 1.91
C ILE A 70 12.26 -11.78 2.61
N PRO A 71 13.14 -12.51 3.29
CA PRO A 71 14.32 -11.92 3.93
C PRO A 71 15.27 -11.28 2.93
N ALA A 72 15.97 -10.23 3.37
CA ALA A 72 17.10 -9.67 2.63
C ALA A 72 18.13 -10.76 2.26
N GLY A 73 18.71 -10.67 1.07
CA GLY A 73 19.66 -11.66 0.54
C GLY A 73 19.00 -12.85 -0.17
N THR A 74 17.67 -12.97 -0.17
CA THR A 74 16.96 -13.99 -0.95
C THR A 74 17.05 -13.69 -2.44
N LEU A 75 17.26 -14.72 -3.28
CA LEU A 75 17.27 -14.57 -4.74
C LEU A 75 15.90 -14.11 -5.25
N ILE A 76 15.89 -13.15 -6.17
CA ILE A 76 14.66 -12.65 -6.80
C ILE A 76 14.05 -13.70 -7.74
N ASN A 77 14.88 -14.33 -8.58
CA ASN A 77 14.53 -15.55 -9.27
C ASN A 77 15.16 -16.75 -8.54
N PRO A 78 14.37 -17.57 -7.81
CA PRO A 78 14.90 -18.73 -7.11
C PRO A 78 15.37 -19.86 -8.04
N ASN A 79 14.96 -19.85 -9.31
CA ASN A 79 15.36 -20.84 -10.29
C ASN A 79 16.73 -20.55 -10.92
N ASP A 80 17.35 -19.40 -10.64
CA ASP A 80 18.62 -18.99 -11.23
C ASP A 80 19.60 -18.48 -10.15
N THR A 81 20.69 -19.22 -9.96
CA THR A 81 21.71 -18.89 -8.95
C THR A 81 22.51 -17.62 -9.24
N SER A 82 22.45 -17.09 -10.46
CA SER A 82 23.06 -15.81 -10.85
C SER A 82 22.16 -14.61 -10.55
N SER A 83 20.87 -14.85 -10.22
CA SER A 83 19.90 -13.80 -9.92
C SER A 83 20.44 -12.82 -8.88
N ALA A 84 20.07 -11.55 -9.04
CA ALA A 84 20.19 -10.58 -7.98
C ALA A 84 19.34 -11.01 -6.77
N VAL A 85 19.65 -10.41 -5.63
CA VAL A 85 18.97 -10.66 -4.35
C VAL A 85 18.18 -9.43 -3.91
N TYR A 86 17.15 -9.63 -3.10
CA TYR A 86 16.48 -8.53 -2.43
C TYR A 86 17.46 -7.84 -1.46
N PRO A 87 17.66 -6.51 -1.56
CA PRO A 87 18.64 -5.81 -0.70
C PRO A 87 18.15 -5.63 0.74
N VAL A 88 16.83 -5.70 0.95
CA VAL A 88 16.16 -5.53 2.25
C VAL A 88 15.01 -6.52 2.37
N ASN A 89 14.47 -6.65 3.59
CA ASN A 89 13.28 -7.45 3.82
C ASN A 89 12.13 -6.93 2.94
N THR A 90 11.53 -7.86 2.21
CA THR A 90 10.52 -7.60 1.18
C THR A 90 9.28 -8.43 1.49
N ILE A 91 8.13 -7.96 1.06
CA ILE A 91 6.85 -8.65 1.17
C ILE A 91 6.31 -8.86 -0.24
N GLN A 92 5.78 -10.05 -0.51
CA GLN A 92 4.99 -10.32 -1.70
C GLN A 92 3.55 -10.66 -1.29
N LEU A 93 2.60 -9.90 -1.82
CA LEU A 93 1.17 -10.13 -1.70
C LEU A 93 0.67 -10.76 -3.00
N CYS A 94 -0.17 -11.78 -2.93
CA CYS A 94 -0.81 -12.35 -4.11
C CYS A 94 -2.20 -12.91 -3.80
N GLY A 95 -3.07 -12.88 -4.81
CA GLY A 95 -4.32 -13.65 -4.75
C GLY A 95 -4.07 -15.14 -4.97
N SER A 96 -5.10 -15.96 -4.72
CA SER A 96 -5.02 -17.41 -4.91
C SER A 96 -4.93 -17.83 -6.39
N ARG A 97 -5.38 -16.97 -7.32
CA ARG A 97 -5.35 -17.23 -8.77
C ARG A 97 -4.31 -16.36 -9.45
N LEU A 98 -3.74 -16.86 -10.55
CA LEU A 98 -2.75 -16.10 -11.34
C LEU A 98 -3.27 -14.75 -11.87
N ILE A 99 -4.54 -14.69 -12.25
CA ILE A 99 -5.15 -13.46 -12.76
C ILE A 99 -5.31 -12.39 -11.68
N ASP A 100 -5.21 -12.78 -10.40
CA ASP A 100 -5.26 -11.83 -9.28
C ASP A 100 -3.94 -11.04 -9.15
N ALA A 101 -2.88 -11.50 -9.81
CA ALA A 101 -1.53 -10.94 -9.83
C ALA A 101 -0.87 -10.86 -8.44
N SER A 102 0.23 -10.10 -8.37
CA SER A 102 1.02 -9.92 -7.15
C SER A 102 1.54 -8.49 -6.99
N VAL A 103 1.75 -8.08 -5.74
CA VAL A 103 2.45 -6.84 -5.38
C VAL A 103 3.68 -7.22 -4.56
N THR A 104 4.86 -6.83 -5.00
CA THR A 104 6.12 -7.07 -4.27
C THR A 104 6.70 -5.73 -3.81
N TYR A 105 6.97 -5.56 -2.51
CA TYR A 105 7.41 -4.28 -1.97
C TYR A 105 8.27 -4.40 -0.69
N SER A 106 9.03 -3.35 -0.38
CA SER A 106 9.71 -3.17 0.91
C SER A 106 9.21 -1.92 1.64
N ARG A 107 9.37 -1.89 2.97
CA ARG A 107 9.00 -0.76 3.83
C ARG A 107 10.11 0.30 3.86
N ASN A 108 9.74 1.58 3.85
CA ASN A 108 10.69 2.71 3.98
C ASN A 108 10.67 3.39 5.36
N ASN A 109 9.85 2.90 6.31
CA ASN A 109 9.69 3.42 7.69
C ASN A 109 9.23 4.90 7.80
N ASP A 110 8.76 5.50 6.71
CA ASP A 110 8.24 6.88 6.64
C ASP A 110 6.78 6.94 6.15
N GLY A 111 6.10 5.78 6.18
CA GLY A 111 4.76 5.61 5.61
C GLY A 111 4.74 5.47 4.09
N THR A 112 5.90 5.30 3.45
CA THR A 112 6.00 4.88 2.05
C THR A 112 6.55 3.46 1.94
N ILE A 113 6.34 2.88 0.75
CA ILE A 113 6.89 1.60 0.34
C ILE A 113 7.67 1.75 -0.96
N THR A 114 8.63 0.87 -1.20
CA THR A 114 9.27 0.72 -2.51
C THR A 114 8.69 -0.50 -3.19
N VAL A 115 8.02 -0.31 -4.33
CA VAL A 115 7.35 -1.36 -5.10
C VAL A 115 8.27 -1.84 -6.22
N TYR A 116 8.41 -3.16 -6.35
CA TYR A 116 9.22 -3.82 -7.36
C TYR A 116 8.31 -4.57 -8.34
N ASN A 117 8.57 -4.41 -9.64
CA ASN A 117 7.81 -5.11 -10.69
C ASN A 117 8.30 -6.55 -10.89
N VAL A 118 8.26 -7.35 -9.82
CA VAL A 118 8.74 -8.73 -9.82
C VAL A 118 7.66 -9.67 -10.37
N PRO A 119 7.97 -10.52 -11.36
CA PRO A 119 7.05 -11.56 -11.82
C PRO A 119 6.64 -12.50 -10.67
N GLN A 120 5.36 -12.86 -10.60
CA GLN A 120 4.88 -13.87 -9.65
C GLN A 120 5.47 -15.25 -9.94
N ARG A 121 5.79 -15.54 -11.21
CA ARG A 121 6.34 -16.83 -11.65
C ARG A 121 7.54 -16.64 -12.54
N TRP A 122 8.49 -17.54 -12.37
CA TRP A 122 9.70 -17.64 -13.17
C TRP A 122 9.66 -18.92 -13.99
N GLU A 123 9.96 -18.80 -15.27
CA GLU A 123 10.16 -19.96 -16.12
C GLU A 123 11.43 -20.71 -15.67
N ALA A 124 11.36 -22.04 -15.67
CA ALA A 124 12.49 -22.88 -15.27
C ALA A 124 13.62 -22.89 -16.32
N ASN A 125 13.28 -22.64 -17.58
CA ASN A 125 14.20 -22.70 -18.70
C ASN A 125 14.32 -21.33 -19.35
N LEU A 126 15.53 -20.79 -19.34
CA LEU A 126 15.86 -19.62 -20.16
C LEU A 126 16.02 -20.05 -21.63
N PRO A 127 15.58 -19.23 -22.59
CA PRO A 127 15.88 -19.44 -23.99
C PRO A 127 17.39 -19.62 -24.24
N GLU A 128 17.73 -20.55 -25.13
CA GLU A 128 19.11 -20.74 -25.56
C GLU A 128 19.68 -19.47 -26.21
N GLY A 129 20.97 -19.20 -26.00
CA GLY A 129 21.67 -18.05 -26.59
C GLY A 129 21.59 -16.74 -25.80
N LEU A 130 20.93 -16.73 -24.63
CA LEU A 130 20.99 -15.58 -23.73
C LEU A 130 22.39 -15.43 -23.08
N ASP A 131 22.79 -14.18 -22.85
CA ASP A 131 24.02 -13.87 -22.13
C ASP A 131 24.00 -14.48 -20.72
N LYS A 132 25.14 -15.01 -20.25
CA LYS A 132 25.23 -15.67 -18.93
C LYS A 132 24.89 -14.74 -17.76
N ASN A 133 24.99 -13.43 -17.94
CA ASN A 133 24.62 -12.44 -16.93
C ASN A 133 23.23 -11.84 -17.16
N TYR A 134 22.48 -12.30 -18.18
CA TYR A 134 21.16 -11.76 -18.51
C TYR A 134 20.25 -11.75 -17.29
N MET A 135 20.13 -12.90 -16.60
CA MET A 135 19.24 -13.00 -15.44
C MET A 135 19.67 -12.12 -14.27
N LYS A 136 20.97 -12.04 -14.01
CA LYS A 136 21.51 -11.11 -13.02
C LYS A 136 21.15 -9.66 -13.35
N GLN A 137 21.38 -9.22 -14.59
CA GLN A 137 21.08 -7.86 -15.03
C GLN A 137 19.59 -7.56 -15.00
N TYR A 138 18.77 -8.49 -15.48
CA TYR A 138 17.32 -8.35 -15.50
C TYR A 138 16.76 -8.22 -14.07
N THR A 139 17.11 -9.14 -13.18
CA THR A 139 16.64 -9.11 -11.79
C THR A 139 17.20 -7.92 -11.01
N GLN A 140 18.44 -7.50 -11.27
CA GLN A 140 18.99 -6.25 -10.71
C GLN A 140 18.16 -5.04 -11.17
N SER A 141 17.78 -4.99 -12.45
CA SER A 141 16.95 -3.89 -12.97
C SER A 141 15.58 -3.79 -12.30
N LEU A 142 15.03 -4.89 -11.75
CA LEU A 142 13.78 -4.85 -11.00
C LEU A 142 13.92 -4.11 -9.67
N ILE A 143 15.09 -4.20 -9.04
CA ILE A 143 15.43 -3.47 -7.81
C ILE A 143 15.74 -2.02 -8.13
N ASP A 144 16.60 -1.79 -9.12
CA ASP A 144 17.05 -0.44 -9.48
C ASP A 144 15.91 0.45 -9.97
N ASN A 145 14.90 -0.15 -10.62
CA ASN A 145 13.70 0.56 -11.09
C ASN A 145 12.54 0.54 -10.07
N GLY A 146 12.81 0.20 -8.80
CA GLY A 146 11.82 0.22 -7.73
C GLY A 146 11.16 1.59 -7.61
N GLN A 147 9.85 1.62 -7.38
CA GLN A 147 9.06 2.84 -7.32
C GLN A 147 8.60 3.13 -5.90
N ILE A 148 8.95 4.30 -5.37
CA ILE A 148 8.45 4.76 -4.08
C ILE A 148 6.98 5.17 -4.22
N LYS A 149 6.11 4.60 -3.38
CA LYS A 149 4.68 4.92 -3.33
C LYS A 149 4.24 5.16 -1.89
N ARG A 150 3.35 6.14 -1.71
CA ARG A 150 2.60 6.29 -0.46
C ARG A 150 1.41 5.35 -0.48
N VAL A 151 1.14 4.70 0.65
CA VAL A 151 0.01 3.79 0.82
C VAL A 151 -1.05 4.51 1.63
N GLU A 152 -2.24 4.63 1.07
CA GLU A 152 -3.39 5.15 1.79
C GLU A 152 -4.04 4.01 2.57
N MET A 153 -4.46 4.27 3.80
CA MET A 153 -5.01 3.24 4.69
C MET A 153 -6.29 2.62 4.12
N GLY A 154 -7.09 3.38 3.37
CA GLY A 154 -8.40 2.95 2.87
C GLY A 154 -9.46 2.88 3.97
N ALA A 155 -10.71 2.61 3.58
CA ALA A 155 -11.81 2.51 4.54
C ALA A 155 -11.67 1.27 5.44
N PRO A 156 -11.84 1.36 6.78
CA PRO A 156 -11.64 0.25 7.71
C PRO A 156 -12.41 -1.03 7.36
N GLU A 157 -13.64 -0.90 6.86
CA GLU A 157 -14.46 -2.05 6.48
C GLU A 157 -13.83 -2.87 5.33
N ASN A 158 -13.19 -2.21 4.38
CA ASN A 158 -12.51 -2.87 3.26
C ASN A 158 -11.20 -3.51 3.72
N ILE A 159 -10.50 -2.86 4.65
CA ILE A 159 -9.31 -3.41 5.29
C ILE A 159 -9.66 -4.68 6.05
N ILE A 160 -10.71 -4.65 6.87
CA ILE A 160 -11.18 -5.82 7.63
C ILE A 160 -11.55 -6.98 6.70
N LYS A 161 -12.23 -6.71 5.57
CA LYS A 161 -12.55 -7.75 4.58
C LYS A 161 -11.29 -8.46 4.06
N LEU A 162 -10.25 -7.70 3.72
CA LEU A 162 -8.99 -8.26 3.25
C LEU A 162 -8.23 -8.99 4.36
N ILE A 163 -8.21 -8.44 5.59
CA ILE A 163 -7.57 -9.11 6.75
C ILE A 163 -8.20 -10.48 7.01
N ASN A 164 -9.53 -10.60 6.92
CA ASN A 164 -10.24 -11.85 7.19
C ASN A 164 -9.92 -12.97 6.20
N ILE A 165 -9.32 -12.66 5.05
CA ILE A 165 -8.88 -13.63 4.04
C ILE A 165 -7.34 -13.70 3.93
N GLN A 166 -6.60 -13.07 4.85
CA GLN A 166 -5.14 -13.12 4.84
C GLN A 166 -4.62 -14.50 5.27
N ILE A 167 -3.63 -14.99 4.53
CA ILE A 167 -2.86 -16.18 4.86
C ILE A 167 -1.39 -15.77 4.89
N ILE A 168 -0.81 -15.76 6.10
CA ILE A 168 0.56 -15.29 6.33
C ILE A 168 1.49 -16.50 6.44
N HIS A 169 2.51 -16.53 5.57
CA HIS A 169 3.49 -17.62 5.46
C HIS A 169 4.79 -17.36 6.25
#